data_AF-A0A3M4M1Z9-F1
#
_entry.id   AF-A0A3M4M1Z9-F1
#
_cell.length_a   1.000
_cell.length_b   1.000
_cell.length_c   1.000
_cell.angle_alpha   90.00
_cell.angle_beta   90.00
_cell.angle_gamma   90.00
#
_symmetry.space_group_name_H-M   'P 1'
#
loop_
_entity.id
_entity.type
_entity.pdbx_description
1 polymer ?
#
loop_
_entity_poly.entity_id
_entity_poly.type
_entity_poly.pdbx_seq_one_letter_code
_entity_poly.pdbx_strand_id
1 'polypeptide(L)'
;MSTAMNKTIPLLMCLSVLLVACGPDTSLSSLPSPNGQYHVEVRKCPEAGSIAWSEKLQVSVLASGVSAKCQDATHALVQFDALVQEDQLQLAWMTDTQLRAWYPGINPDYGPDRITRKANVPVEVVFTEH
;
A
#
# COMPACT_ATOMS: atom_id res chain seq x y z
N MET A 1 50.22 -39.06 -31.57
CA MET A 1 49.25 -37.94 -31.57
C MET A 1 47.96 -38.40 -30.94
N SER A 2 47.67 -37.95 -29.73
CA SER A 2 46.34 -38.00 -29.10
C SER A 2 46.34 -36.94 -28.00
N THR A 3 45.57 -35.87 -28.19
CA THR A 3 45.31 -34.86 -27.17
C THR A 3 43.83 -34.89 -26.84
N ALA A 4 43.56 -35.13 -25.56
CA ALA A 4 42.23 -35.21 -24.97
C ALA A 4 41.52 -33.85 -25.04
N MET A 5 40.23 -33.89 -25.37
CA MET A 5 39.33 -32.76 -25.46
C MET A 5 38.92 -32.32 -24.05
N ASN A 6 39.40 -31.16 -23.60
CA ASN A 6 38.98 -30.56 -22.33
C ASN A 6 37.56 -29.98 -22.47
N LYS A 7 36.70 -30.41 -21.55
CA LYS A 7 35.26 -30.15 -21.51
C LYS A 7 35.03 -28.88 -20.70
N THR A 8 34.93 -27.72 -21.37
CA THR A 8 34.65 -26.44 -20.71
C THR A 8 33.20 -26.02 -20.93
N ILE A 9 32.46 -26.20 -19.84
CA ILE A 9 31.13 -25.74 -19.42
C ILE A 9 30.55 -24.55 -20.24
N PRO A 10 29.27 -24.61 -20.67
CA PRO A 10 28.67 -23.58 -21.49
C PRO A 10 28.47 -22.29 -20.68
N LEU A 11 28.95 -21.21 -21.28
CA LEU A 11 28.88 -19.83 -20.83
C LEU A 11 27.42 -19.36 -20.76
N LEU A 12 27.07 -18.80 -19.62
CA LEU A 12 26.00 -17.82 -19.35
C LEU A 12 25.28 -17.32 -20.62
N MET A 13 24.04 -17.73 -20.82
CA MET A 13 23.09 -16.95 -21.60
C MET A 13 21.74 -16.87 -20.88
N CYS A 14 21.40 -15.63 -20.55
CA CYS A 14 20.04 -15.12 -20.36
C CYS A 14 19.30 -15.47 -19.06
N LEU A 15 19.90 -15.19 -17.90
CA LEU A 15 19.15 -15.01 -16.66
C LEU A 15 19.02 -13.50 -16.34
N SER A 16 18.10 -12.79 -17.00
CA SER A 16 17.54 -11.53 -16.48
C SER A 16 16.31 -11.10 -17.29
N VAL A 17 15.25 -11.92 -17.28
CA VAL A 17 13.91 -11.31 -17.34
C VAL A 17 13.65 -10.82 -15.91
N LEU A 18 14.15 -9.63 -15.60
CA LEU A 18 13.70 -8.89 -14.42
C LEU A 18 12.22 -8.60 -14.67
N LEU A 19 11.34 -9.49 -14.22
CA LEU A 19 9.90 -9.28 -14.14
C LEU A 19 9.63 -8.20 -13.09
N VAL A 20 10.03 -6.95 -13.36
CA VAL A 20 9.46 -5.78 -12.69
C VAL A 20 8.16 -5.44 -13.39
N ALA A 21 7.24 -6.39 -13.36
CA ALA A 21 5.82 -6.09 -13.43
C ALA A 21 5.36 -5.80 -12.00
N CYS A 22 5.95 -4.78 -11.36
CA CYS A 22 5.28 -4.18 -10.20
C CYS A 22 4.01 -3.55 -10.76
N GLY A 23 2.84 -4.02 -10.33
CA GLY A 23 1.56 -3.44 -10.73
C GLY A 23 1.46 -1.96 -10.38
N PRO A 24 0.33 -1.30 -10.70
CA PRO A 24 0.21 0.14 -10.58
C PRO A 24 0.54 0.60 -9.16
N ASP A 25 1.51 1.51 -9.05
CA ASP A 25 1.77 2.28 -7.84
C ASP A 25 1.29 3.70 -8.10
N THR A 26 -0.03 3.89 -8.05
CA THR A 26 -0.68 5.13 -8.49
C THR A 26 -1.37 5.82 -7.32
N SER A 27 -0.95 7.05 -7.04
CA SER A 27 -1.66 7.92 -6.11
C SER A 27 -2.98 8.39 -6.73
N LEU A 28 -4.08 8.19 -6.02
CA LEU A 28 -5.42 8.57 -6.45
C LEU A 28 -5.86 9.88 -5.82
N SER A 29 -5.58 10.05 -4.53
CA SER A 29 -5.98 11.23 -3.78
C SER A 29 -5.11 11.47 -2.56
N SER A 30 -5.11 12.72 -2.10
CA SER A 30 -4.52 13.15 -0.85
C SER A 30 -5.40 14.21 -0.19
N LEU A 31 -5.77 14.00 1.07
CA LEU A 31 -6.61 14.90 1.86
C LEU A 31 -5.86 15.37 3.12
N PRO A 32 -5.54 16.68 3.25
CA PRO A 32 -4.86 17.21 4.43
C PRO A 32 -5.77 17.21 5.67
N SER A 33 -5.18 17.04 6.85
CA SER A 33 -5.85 17.28 8.13
C SER A 33 -6.21 18.76 8.29
N PRO A 34 -7.18 19.13 9.15
CA PRO A 34 -7.60 20.52 9.32
C PRO A 34 -6.48 21.50 9.68
N ASN A 35 -5.51 21.07 10.50
CA ASN A 35 -4.32 21.85 10.84
C ASN A 35 -3.13 21.68 9.87
N GLY A 36 -3.26 20.84 8.84
CA GLY A 36 -2.25 20.60 7.81
C GLY A 36 -1.00 19.84 8.26
N GLN A 37 -0.93 19.33 9.50
CA GLN A 37 0.22 18.57 9.99
C GLN A 37 0.29 17.15 9.42
N TYR A 38 -0.87 16.60 9.03
CA TYR A 38 -1.00 15.28 8.46
C TYR A 38 -1.78 15.33 7.16
N HIS A 39 -1.74 14.24 6.41
CA HIS A 39 -2.66 13.99 5.32
C HIS A 39 -2.90 12.49 5.21
N VAL A 40 -4.04 12.13 4.62
CA VAL A 40 -4.30 10.77 4.19
C VAL A 40 -4.06 10.69 2.69
N GLU A 41 -3.25 9.74 2.26
CA GLU A 41 -3.01 9.41 0.85
C GLU A 41 -3.67 8.08 0.52
N VAL A 42 -4.38 8.03 -0.61
CA VAL A 42 -4.96 6.79 -1.16
C VAL A 42 -4.20 6.42 -2.42
N ARG A 43 -3.74 5.17 -2.48
CA ARG A 43 -3.06 4.61 -3.65
C ARG A 43 -3.76 3.37 -4.14
N LYS A 44 -3.77 3.18 -5.45
CA LYS A 44 -4.05 1.88 -6.06
C LYS A 44 -2.76 1.09 -6.09
N CYS A 45 -2.81 -0.14 -5.59
CA CYS A 45 -1.66 -1.01 -5.44
C CYS A 45 -1.96 -2.41 -5.97
N PRO A 46 -0.95 -3.14 -6.50
CA PRO A 46 -1.10 -4.56 -6.75
C PRO A 46 -1.31 -5.31 -5.42
N GLU A 47 -2.17 -6.32 -5.46
CA GLU A 47 -2.27 -7.30 -4.39
C GLU A 47 -1.03 -8.22 -4.43
N ALA A 48 -0.36 -8.37 -3.30
CA ALA A 48 0.83 -9.22 -3.22
C ALA A 48 0.44 -10.70 -3.33
N GLY A 49 1.09 -11.45 -4.23
CA GLY A 49 0.92 -12.90 -4.35
C GLY A 49 -0.22 -13.37 -5.26
N SER A 50 -0.93 -12.46 -5.94
CA SER A 50 -1.99 -12.83 -6.88
C SER A 50 -1.43 -13.18 -8.26
N ILE A 51 -1.88 -14.31 -8.82
CA ILE A 51 -1.49 -14.81 -10.16
C ILE A 51 -2.22 -14.02 -11.26
N ALA A 52 -3.44 -13.55 -10.96
CA ALA A 52 -4.16 -12.55 -11.74
C ALA A 52 -3.84 -11.16 -11.15
N TRP A 53 -3.75 -10.12 -11.97
CA TRP A 53 -3.49 -8.77 -11.47
C TRP A 53 -4.72 -8.25 -10.71
N SER A 54 -4.85 -8.61 -9.43
CA SER A 54 -5.81 -7.98 -8.54
C SER A 54 -5.20 -6.72 -7.92
N GLU A 55 -6.03 -5.69 -7.81
CA GLU A 55 -5.67 -4.40 -7.29
C GLU A 55 -6.40 -4.17 -5.96
N LYS A 56 -5.80 -3.37 -5.09
CA LYS A 56 -6.38 -2.94 -3.81
C LYS A 56 -6.16 -1.44 -3.63
N LEU A 57 -6.96 -0.84 -2.76
CA LEU A 57 -6.68 0.49 -2.26
C LEU A 57 -5.81 0.37 -1.00
N GLN A 58 -4.73 1.13 -0.96
CA GLN A 58 -3.92 1.32 0.23
C GLN A 58 -4.13 2.74 0.72
N VAL A 59 -4.53 2.87 1.98
CA VAL A 59 -4.74 4.14 2.65
C VAL A 59 -3.61 4.34 3.64
N SER A 60 -2.87 5.44 3.52
CA SER A 60 -1.73 5.77 4.38
C SER A 60 -1.94 7.15 5.00
N VAL A 61 -1.97 7.22 6.33
CA VAL A 61 -1.95 8.48 7.06
C VAL A 61 -0.50 8.86 7.35
N LEU A 62 -0.11 10.04 6.87
CA LEU A 62 1.28 10.47 6.73
C LEU A 62 1.47 11.87 7.32
N ALA A 63 2.71 12.18 7.70
CA ALA A 63 3.08 13.56 8.00
C ALA A 63 3.01 14.42 6.73
N SER A 64 2.68 15.70 6.87
CA SER A 64 2.57 16.63 5.74
C SER A 64 3.85 16.64 4.88
N GLY A 65 3.68 16.51 3.56
CA GLY A 65 4.77 16.48 2.60
C GLY A 65 5.51 15.14 2.46
N VAL A 66 5.05 14.09 3.16
CA VAL A 66 5.62 12.73 3.08
C VAL A 66 4.69 11.83 2.29
N SER A 67 5.20 11.07 1.33
CA SER A 67 4.42 10.07 0.58
C SER A 67 4.89 8.66 0.91
N ALA A 68 4.03 7.66 0.70
CA ALA A 68 4.35 6.24 0.86
C ALA A 68 4.21 5.52 -0.48
N LYS A 69 4.99 4.46 -0.67
CA LYS A 69 4.84 3.57 -1.83
C LYS A 69 3.85 2.46 -1.52
N CYS A 70 3.35 1.81 -2.56
CA CYS A 70 2.60 0.58 -2.40
C CYS A 70 3.39 -0.45 -1.58
N GLN A 71 2.70 -1.05 -0.60
CA GLN A 71 3.24 -2.09 0.28
C GLN A 71 4.39 -1.62 1.21
N ASP A 72 4.64 -0.31 1.32
CA ASP A 72 5.64 0.28 2.21
C ASP A 72 4.98 1.13 3.31
N ALA A 73 4.96 0.59 4.53
CA ALA A 73 4.39 1.25 5.70
C ALA A 73 5.43 2.04 6.54
N THR A 74 6.68 2.17 6.08
CA THR A 74 7.79 2.73 6.88
C THR A 74 7.52 4.16 7.34
N HIS A 75 6.95 4.96 6.44
CA HIS A 75 6.65 6.37 6.70
C HIS A 75 5.22 6.61 7.23
N ALA A 76 4.32 5.63 7.09
CA ALA A 76 2.94 5.75 7.51
C ALA A 76 2.82 5.73 9.04
N LEU A 77 2.01 6.65 9.57
CA LEU A 77 1.59 6.64 10.97
C LEU A 77 0.54 5.55 11.19
N VAL A 78 -0.40 5.44 10.24
CA VAL A 78 -1.36 4.34 10.11
C VAL A 78 -1.46 3.99 8.64
N GLN A 79 -1.50 2.70 8.31
CA GLN A 79 -1.72 2.22 6.96
C GLN A 79 -2.69 1.05 6.98
N PHE A 80 -3.64 1.00 6.05
CA PHE A 80 -4.50 -0.15 5.87
C PHE A 80 -4.86 -0.40 4.41
N ASP A 81 -5.26 -1.63 4.13
CA ASP A 81 -5.79 -2.03 2.82
C ASP A 81 -7.33 -1.99 2.84
N ALA A 82 -7.93 -1.50 1.76
CA ALA A 82 -9.37 -1.59 1.52
C ALA A 82 -9.63 -2.33 0.20
N LEU A 83 -10.35 -3.46 0.29
CA LEU A 83 -10.68 -4.33 -0.84
C LEU A 83 -12.02 -3.92 -1.46
N VAL A 84 -12.12 -2.66 -1.86
CA VAL A 84 -13.30 -2.04 -2.47
C VAL A 84 -12.89 -1.19 -3.67
N GLN A 85 -13.87 -0.76 -4.47
CA GLN A 85 -13.63 0.18 -5.56
C GLN A 85 -13.37 1.60 -5.03
N GLU A 86 -12.69 2.43 -5.83
CA GLU A 86 -12.25 3.78 -5.47
C GLU A 86 -13.40 4.68 -5.00
N ASP A 87 -14.56 4.59 -5.63
CA ASP A 87 -15.76 5.36 -5.35
C ASP A 87 -16.51 4.91 -4.08
N GLN A 88 -16.21 3.70 -3.60
CA GLN A 88 -16.83 3.13 -2.40
C GLN A 88 -16.06 3.49 -1.12
N LEU A 89 -14.76 3.82 -1.24
CA LEU A 89 -13.95 4.26 -0.11
C LEU A 89 -14.24 5.73 0.20
N GLN A 90 -14.66 5.97 1.44
CA GLN A 90 -14.94 7.31 1.92
C GLN A 90 -14.05 7.62 3.13
N LEU A 91 -13.49 8.83 3.15
CA LEU A 91 -12.54 9.30 4.14
C LEU A 91 -12.88 10.72 4.55
N ALA A 92 -12.85 11.01 5.85
CA ALA A 92 -13.03 12.36 6.36
C ALA A 92 -12.23 12.59 7.64
N TRP A 93 -11.54 13.71 7.73
CA TRP A 93 -10.97 14.15 9.00
C TRP A 93 -12.08 14.65 9.92
N MET A 94 -12.17 14.06 11.11
CA MET A 94 -13.10 14.46 12.16
C MET A 94 -12.47 15.52 13.07
N THR A 95 -11.16 15.42 13.26
CA THR A 95 -10.34 16.37 14.00
C THR A 95 -8.97 16.50 13.32
N ASP A 96 -8.08 17.28 13.92
CA ASP A 96 -6.67 17.39 13.52
C ASP A 96 -5.92 16.04 13.45
N THR A 97 -6.37 15.05 14.23
CA THR A 97 -5.66 13.77 14.39
C THR A 97 -6.56 12.55 14.25
N GLN A 98 -7.86 12.72 14.07
CA GLN A 98 -8.79 11.60 13.90
C GLN A 98 -9.34 11.57 12.48
N LEU A 99 -9.06 10.47 11.78
CA LEU A 99 -9.59 10.18 10.46
C LEU A 99 -10.71 9.14 10.58
N ARG A 100 -11.87 9.43 10.01
CA ARG A 100 -12.95 8.46 9.81
C ARG A 100 -12.78 7.80 8.45
N ALA A 101 -12.91 6.48 8.41
CA ALA A 101 -12.95 5.68 7.18
C ALA A 101 -14.21 4.80 7.16
N TRP A 102 -14.90 4.76 6.03
CA TRP A 102 -16.06 3.89 5.83
C TRP A 102 -16.17 3.42 4.38
N TYR A 103 -16.63 2.18 4.22
CA TYR A 103 -16.88 1.54 2.93
C TYR A 103 -17.72 0.26 3.16
N PRO A 104 -18.39 -0.27 2.12
CA PRO A 104 -19.21 -1.47 2.26
C PRO A 104 -18.42 -2.67 2.82
N GLY A 105 -18.97 -3.33 3.84
CA GLY A 105 -18.40 -4.54 4.41
C GLY A 105 -17.32 -4.33 5.48
N ILE A 106 -16.97 -3.08 5.82
CA ILE A 106 -16.07 -2.83 6.95
C ILE A 106 -16.73 -3.21 8.27
N ASN A 107 -16.00 -3.93 9.12
CA ASN A 107 -16.41 -4.13 10.50
C ASN A 107 -15.88 -2.97 11.36
N PRO A 108 -16.73 -2.17 12.03
CA PRO A 108 -16.28 -1.01 12.79
C PRO A 108 -15.46 -1.38 14.04
N ASP A 109 -15.70 -2.56 14.62
CA ASP A 109 -15.02 -3.02 15.85
C ASP A 109 -13.62 -3.57 15.57
N TYR A 110 -13.44 -4.21 14.41
CA TYR A 110 -12.16 -4.86 14.05
C TYR A 110 -11.35 -4.09 12.99
N GLY A 111 -12.01 -3.28 12.16
CA GLY A 111 -11.39 -2.62 11.02
C GLY A 111 -11.05 -3.59 9.87
N PRO A 112 -10.15 -3.20 8.95
CA PRO A 112 -9.73 -4.03 7.83
C PRO A 112 -8.81 -5.17 8.25
N ASP A 113 -8.79 -6.24 7.45
CA ASP A 113 -7.92 -7.41 7.66
C ASP A 113 -6.43 -7.06 7.72
N ARG A 114 -6.01 -6.01 7.00
CA ARG A 114 -4.61 -5.56 6.96
C ARG A 114 -4.53 -4.11 7.39
N ILE A 115 -4.01 -3.92 8.60
CA ILE A 115 -3.72 -2.62 9.18
C ILE A 115 -2.39 -2.64 9.94
N THR A 116 -1.60 -1.58 9.75
CA THR A 116 -0.38 -1.30 10.48
C THR A 116 -0.54 0.03 11.19
N ARG A 117 -0.22 0.07 12.48
CA ARG A 117 -0.23 1.30 13.29
C ARG A 117 1.13 1.48 13.91
N LYS A 118 1.73 2.65 13.72
CA LYS A 118 2.97 3.01 14.40
C LYS A 118 2.68 3.27 15.87
N ALA A 119 3.53 2.76 16.76
CA ALA A 119 3.36 2.97 18.19
C ALA A 119 3.57 4.45 18.56
N ASN A 120 2.83 4.92 19.57
CA ASN A 120 2.96 6.27 20.16
C ASN A 120 2.79 7.43 19.17
N VAL A 121 1.93 7.27 18.15
CA VAL A 121 1.54 8.37 17.26
C VAL A 121 0.22 8.98 17.71
N PRO A 122 0.03 10.31 17.55
CA PRO A 122 -1.17 11.00 18.03
C PRO A 122 -2.39 10.82 17.11
N VAL A 123 -2.25 10.05 16.03
CA VAL A 123 -3.25 9.88 14.98
C VAL A 123 -4.06 8.60 15.18
N GLU A 124 -5.36 8.72 15.04
CA GLU A 124 -6.31 7.62 15.11
C GLU A 124 -7.10 7.48 13.81
N VAL A 125 -7.39 6.23 13.43
CA VAL A 125 -8.32 5.92 12.34
C VAL A 125 -9.51 5.18 12.95
N VAL A 126 -10.69 5.78 12.82
CA VAL A 126 -11.98 5.25 13.27
C VAL A 126 -12.71 4.66 12.08
N PHE A 127 -13.10 3.40 12.17
CA PHE A 127 -13.89 2.72 11.15
C PHE A 127 -15.37 2.80 11.50
N THR A 128 -16.21 3.12 10.53
CA THR A 128 -17.66 3.12 10.71
C THR A 128 -18.35 2.42 9.55
N GLU A 129 -19.52 1.89 9.81
CA GLU A 129 -20.44 1.37 8.79
C GLU A 129 -20.96 2.53 7.92
N HIS A 130 -21.35 2.21 6.68
CA HIS A 130 -22.04 3.14 5.78
C HIS A 130 -23.52 3.25 6.14
#